data_AF-A0A929EUD1-F1
#
_entry.id   AF-A0A929EUD1-F1
#
_cell.length_a   1.000
_cell.length_b   1.000
_cell.length_c   1.000
_cell.angle_alpha   90.00
_cell.angle_beta   90.00
_cell.angle_gamma   90.00
#
_symmetry.space_group_name_H-M   'P 1'
#
loop_
_entity.id
_entity.type
_entity.pdbx_description
1 polymer ?
#
loop_
_entity_poly.entity_id
_entity_poly.type
_entity_poly.pdbx_seq_one_letter_code
_entity_poly.pdbx_strand_id
1 'polypeptide(L)'
;MTGVVPGQFAILQSYPEDKYVGGEAREPGDTKCDLTIRPPDVSVADAIQALRSDTFATIVSEQEIVLQSGELGIRMEVESMGSSISLFTEINGRTVVLTCFGEFAPFDEIAGTLGATE
;
A
#
# COMPACT_ATOMS: atom_id res chain seq x y z
N MET A 1 9.23 -14.57 1.20
CA MET A 1 8.07 -15.38 1.64
C MET A 1 6.95 -14.41 1.95
N THR A 2 5.74 -14.74 1.53
CA THR A 2 4.55 -13.89 1.55
C THR A 2 3.73 -14.19 2.79
N GLY A 3 3.59 -13.21 3.70
CA GLY A 3 2.64 -13.33 4.81
C GLY A 3 1.24 -13.03 4.29
N VAL A 4 0.32 -13.99 4.35
CA VAL A 4 -1.08 -13.79 3.96
C VAL A 4 -1.99 -14.17 5.12
N VAL A 5 -2.80 -13.22 5.56
CA VAL A 5 -3.92 -13.46 6.45
C VAL A 5 -5.20 -13.09 5.70
N PRO A 6 -6.00 -14.08 5.28
CA PRO A 6 -7.20 -13.83 4.48
C PRO A 6 -8.13 -12.79 5.12
N GLY A 7 -8.58 -11.83 4.32
CA GLY A 7 -9.47 -10.76 4.77
C GLY A 7 -8.81 -9.69 5.64
N GLN A 8 -7.49 -9.76 5.86
CA GLN A 8 -6.74 -8.81 6.69
C GLN A 8 -5.54 -8.20 5.97
N PHE A 9 -4.56 -9.00 5.55
CA PHE A 9 -3.38 -8.47 4.89
C PHE A 9 -2.65 -9.50 4.01
N ALA A 10 -1.86 -8.99 3.07
CA ALA A 10 -0.87 -9.73 2.32
C ALA A 10 0.42 -8.92 2.22
N ILE A 11 1.57 -9.58 2.37
CA ILE A 11 2.89 -8.97 2.22
C ILE A 11 3.59 -9.61 1.04
N LEU A 12 4.04 -8.80 0.09
CA LEU A 12 4.94 -9.19 -0.99
C LEU A 12 6.30 -8.54 -0.75
N GLN A 13 7.38 -9.33 -0.81
CA GLN A 13 8.74 -8.80 -0.67
C GLN A 13 9.73 -9.59 -1.52
N SER A 14 10.69 -8.88 -2.13
CA SER A 14 11.74 -9.44 -2.99
C SER A 14 12.88 -10.12 -2.22
N TYR A 15 12.89 -9.97 -0.89
CA TYR A 15 13.97 -10.42 0.00
C TYR A 15 13.47 -11.32 1.15
N PRO A 16 14.35 -12.05 1.86
CA PRO A 16 13.99 -12.85 3.04
C PRO A 16 13.44 -12.01 4.21
N GLU A 17 12.50 -12.56 4.99
CA GLU A 17 11.84 -11.82 6.09
C GLU A 17 12.80 -11.33 7.18
N ASP A 18 13.92 -12.02 7.37
CA ASP A 18 14.93 -11.72 8.36
C ASP A 18 15.99 -10.69 7.91
N LYS A 19 15.95 -10.21 6.65
CA LYS A 19 16.98 -9.32 6.09
C LYS A 19 17.09 -7.95 6.78
N TYR A 20 15.97 -7.36 7.23
CA TYR A 20 15.91 -5.98 7.75
C TYR A 20 15.28 -5.88 9.16
N VAL A 21 15.38 -6.95 9.96
CA VAL A 21 14.75 -7.01 11.30
C VAL A 21 15.41 -6.03 12.30
N GLY A 22 16.64 -5.61 12.04
CA GLY A 22 17.40 -4.66 12.87
C GLY A 22 17.12 -3.18 12.56
N GLY A 23 16.21 -2.89 11.62
CA GLY A 23 15.92 -1.52 11.19
C GLY A 23 16.94 -0.98 10.17
N GLU A 24 17.69 -1.87 9.51
CA GLU A 24 18.59 -1.48 8.44
C GLU A 24 17.80 -0.91 7.26
N ALA A 25 18.40 0.08 6.58
CA ALA A 25 17.81 0.67 5.38
C ALA A 25 17.76 -0.37 4.25
N ARG A 26 16.69 -0.34 3.45
CA ARG A 26 16.56 -1.22 2.29
C ARG A 26 17.61 -0.90 1.23
N GLU A 27 18.19 -1.95 0.66
CA GLU A 27 19.13 -1.86 -0.44
C GLU A 27 18.42 -1.52 -1.77
N PRO A 28 19.10 -0.87 -2.72
CA PRO A 28 18.58 -0.70 -4.08
C PRO A 28 18.21 -2.05 -4.71
N GLY A 29 17.09 -2.11 -5.44
CA GLY A 29 16.54 -3.37 -5.98
C GLY A 29 15.60 -4.12 -5.04
N ASP A 30 15.56 -3.78 -3.75
CA ASP A 30 14.61 -4.39 -2.84
C ASP A 30 13.25 -3.69 -2.86
N THR A 31 12.20 -4.50 -2.91
CA THR A 31 10.82 -4.04 -2.80
C THR A 31 10.08 -4.79 -1.72
N LYS A 32 9.27 -4.06 -0.97
CA LYS A 32 8.22 -4.65 -0.13
C LYS A 32 6.92 -3.90 -0.36
N CYS A 33 5.84 -4.62 -0.59
CA CYS A 33 4.49 -4.12 -0.71
C CYS A 33 3.59 -4.78 0.33
N ASP A 34 2.94 -3.97 1.15
CA ASP A 34 1.97 -4.38 2.15
C ASP A 34 0.57 -4.04 1.63
N LEU A 35 -0.27 -5.06 1.43
CA LEU A 35 -1.68 -4.91 1.15
C LEU A 35 -2.46 -5.13 2.44
N THR A 36 -3.23 -4.15 2.87
CA THR A 36 -4.06 -4.19 4.08
C THR A 36 -5.52 -3.98 3.72
N ILE A 37 -6.37 -4.88 4.20
CA ILE A 37 -7.83 -4.77 4.15
C ILE A 37 -8.27 -4.16 5.48
N ARG A 38 -8.82 -2.96 5.43
CA ARG A 38 -9.30 -2.28 6.63
C ARG A 38 -10.60 -2.92 7.15
N PRO A 39 -10.91 -2.76 8.45
CA PRO A 39 -12.21 -3.11 9.01
C PRO A 39 -13.39 -2.49 8.20
N PRO A 40 -14.58 -3.10 8.21
CA PRO A 40 -15.71 -2.68 7.36
C PRO A 40 -16.24 -1.27 7.71
N ASP A 41 -15.95 -0.79 8.91
CA ASP A 41 -16.34 0.53 9.41
C ASP A 41 -15.34 1.64 9.05
N VAL A 42 -14.22 1.30 8.41
CA VAL A 42 -13.19 2.26 8.00
C VAL A 42 -13.32 2.53 6.50
N SER A 43 -13.72 3.76 6.16
CA SER A 43 -13.78 4.21 4.77
C SER A 43 -12.40 4.56 4.21
N VAL A 44 -12.32 4.72 2.88
CA VAL A 44 -11.12 5.24 2.21
C VAL A 44 -10.74 6.62 2.77
N ALA A 45 -11.73 7.48 3.00
CA ALA A 45 -11.51 8.81 3.57
C ALA A 45 -10.93 8.75 4.99
N ASP A 46 -11.42 7.83 5.83
CA ASP A 46 -10.88 7.62 7.17
C ASP A 46 -9.44 7.10 7.14
N ALA A 47 -9.15 6.17 6.22
CA ALA A 47 -7.80 5.64 6.04
C ALA A 47 -6.81 6.73 5.58
N ILE A 48 -7.23 7.60 4.67
CA ILE A 48 -6.46 8.76 4.22
C ILE A 48 -6.28 9.77 5.36
N GLN A 49 -7.34 10.04 6.12
CA GLN A 49 -7.28 10.97 7.25
C GLN A 49 -6.35 10.46 8.35
N ALA A 50 -6.30 9.15 8.59
CA ALA A 50 -5.35 8.53 9.50
C ALA A 50 -3.90 8.78 9.05
N LEU A 51 -3.59 8.58 7.75
CA LEU A 51 -2.28 8.89 7.20
C LEU A 51 -1.92 10.38 7.33
N ARG A 52 -2.87 11.28 7.03
CA ARG A 52 -2.67 12.74 7.16
C ARG A 52 -2.45 13.21 8.59
N SER A 53 -2.96 12.46 9.56
CA SER A 53 -2.83 12.76 10.98
C SER A 53 -1.54 12.19 11.60
N ASP A 54 -0.78 11.40 10.84
CA ASP A 54 0.50 10.85 11.29
C ASP A 54 1.59 11.93 11.23
N THR A 55 2.08 12.33 12.40
CA THR A 55 3.14 13.34 12.53
C THR A 55 4.50 12.90 11.98
N PHE A 56 4.68 11.61 11.71
CA PHE A 56 5.90 11.04 11.13
C PHE A 56 5.80 10.82 9.63
N ALA A 57 4.66 11.14 9.01
CA ALA A 57 4.44 11.01 7.57
C ALA A 57 4.31 12.40 6.91
N THR A 58 5.05 12.62 5.84
CA THR A 58 4.89 13.77 4.95
C THR A 58 4.33 13.29 3.63
N ILE A 59 3.14 13.78 3.25
CA ILE A 59 2.56 13.51 1.94
C ILE A 59 3.27 14.38 0.91
N VAL A 60 3.99 13.74 -0.02
CA VAL A 60 4.77 14.38 -1.07
C VAL A 60 3.87 14.71 -2.27
N SER A 61 3.00 13.78 -2.64
CA SER A 61 2.05 13.95 -3.73
C SER A 61 0.78 13.13 -3.50
N GLU A 62 -0.32 13.58 -4.10
CA GLU A 62 -1.62 12.92 -4.06
C GLU A 62 -2.25 13.01 -5.46
N GLN A 63 -2.72 11.88 -5.97
CA GLN A 63 -3.30 11.77 -7.31
C GLN A 63 -4.48 10.80 -7.30
N GLU A 64 -5.61 11.23 -7.87
CA GLU A 64 -6.72 10.34 -8.20
C GLU A 64 -6.35 9.47 -9.41
N ILE A 65 -6.56 8.17 -9.29
CA ILE A 65 -6.34 7.19 -10.35
C ILE A 65 -7.60 6.34 -10.54
N VAL A 66 -7.81 5.88 -11.77
CA VAL A 66 -8.81 4.86 -12.08
C VAL A 66 -8.08 3.53 -12.19
N LEU A 67 -8.48 2.54 -11.39
CA LEU A 67 -7.92 1.19 -11.46
C LEU A 67 -8.38 0.48 -12.73
N GLN A 68 -7.73 -0.63 -13.09
CA GLN A 68 -8.18 -1.44 -14.23
C GLN A 68 -9.59 -2.00 -14.03
N SER A 69 -10.04 -2.15 -12.78
CA SER A 69 -11.41 -2.50 -12.42
C SER A 69 -12.43 -1.40 -12.71
N GLY A 70 -12.01 -0.17 -12.98
CA GLY A 70 -12.87 1.01 -13.09
C GLY A 70 -13.13 1.73 -11.76
N GLU A 71 -12.72 1.14 -10.63
CA GLU A 71 -12.82 1.77 -9.31
C GLU A 71 -11.89 2.96 -9.17
N LEU A 72 -12.32 3.93 -8.36
CA LEU A 72 -11.48 5.07 -8.00
C LEU A 72 -10.49 4.68 -6.91
N GLY A 73 -9.26 5.17 -7.05
CA GLY A 73 -8.23 5.06 -6.05
C GLY A 73 -7.48 6.38 -5.88
N ILE A 74 -6.90 6.56 -4.71
CA ILE A 74 -6.02 7.69 -4.41
C ILE A 74 -4.61 7.14 -4.26
N ARG A 75 -3.73 7.50 -5.19
CA ARG A 75 -2.29 7.25 -5.09
C ARG A 75 -1.65 8.39 -4.30
N MET A 76 -0.85 8.05 -3.29
CA MET A 76 -0.10 9.00 -2.49
C MET A 76 1.36 8.59 -2.43
N GLU A 77 2.26 9.53 -2.64
CA GLU A 77 3.66 9.37 -2.28
C GLU A 77 3.87 9.95 -0.90
N VAL A 78 4.50 9.16 -0.03
CA VAL A 78 4.67 9.49 1.39
C VAL A 78 6.13 9.29 1.77
N GLU A 79 6.71 10.29 2.40
CA GLU A 79 8.02 10.23 3.02
C GLU A 79 7.87 10.08 4.55
N SER A 80 8.49 9.05 5.12
CA SER A 80 8.51 8.83 6.58
C SER A 80 9.86 8.26 7.01
N MET A 81 9.95 6.95 7.28
CA MET A 81 11.21 6.22 7.48
C MET A 81 11.88 5.82 6.13
N GLY A 82 11.63 6.62 5.09
CA GLY A 82 11.90 6.32 3.69
C GLY A 82 10.68 6.57 2.81
N SER A 83 10.93 6.71 1.51
CA SER A 83 9.90 6.94 0.50
C SER A 83 9.02 5.70 0.32
N SER A 84 7.72 5.94 0.19
CA SER A 84 6.72 4.92 -0.10
C SER A 84 5.64 5.44 -1.03
N ILE A 85 5.03 4.53 -1.78
CA ILE A 85 3.84 4.82 -2.58
C ILE A 85 2.69 4.00 -2.01
N SER A 86 1.60 4.68 -1.67
CA SER A 86 0.37 4.06 -1.20
C SER A 86 -0.76 4.26 -2.19
N LEU A 87 -1.57 3.23 -2.40
CA LEU A 87 -2.85 3.28 -3.09
C LEU A 87 -3.95 3.00 -2.07
N PHE A 88 -4.90 3.92 -1.96
CA PHE A 88 -6.12 3.78 -1.18
C PHE A 88 -7.29 3.60 -2.14
N THR A 89 -8.05 2.53 -2.00
CA THR A 89 -9.21 2.27 -2.86
C THR A 89 -10.26 1.45 -2.11
N GLU A 90 -11.46 1.35 -2.67
CA GLU A 90 -12.49 0.44 -2.21
C GLU A 90 -12.62 -0.73 -3.18
N ILE A 91 -12.63 -1.95 -2.64
CA ILE A 91 -12.85 -3.17 -3.40
C ILE A 91 -13.91 -3.97 -2.67
N ASN A 92 -15.02 -4.28 -3.35
CA ASN A 92 -16.13 -5.05 -2.80
C ASN A 92 -16.65 -4.49 -1.46
N GLY A 93 -16.78 -3.15 -1.36
CA GLY A 93 -17.22 -2.45 -0.15
C GLY A 93 -16.22 -2.48 1.02
N ARG A 94 -14.96 -2.83 0.75
CA ARG A 94 -13.88 -2.85 1.74
C ARG A 94 -12.76 -1.93 1.33
N THR A 95 -12.32 -1.09 2.24
CA THR A 95 -11.15 -0.24 2.03
C THR A 95 -9.89 -1.09 1.97
N VAL A 96 -9.18 -1.02 0.85
CA VAL A 96 -7.90 -1.67 0.60
C VAL A 96 -6.82 -0.61 0.49
N VAL A 97 -5.73 -0.84 1.21
CA VAL A 97 -4.54 0.02 1.18
C VAL A 97 -3.35 -0.82 0.74
N LEU A 98 -2.76 -0.48 -0.39
CA LEU A 98 -1.51 -1.09 -0.89
C LEU A 98 -0.38 -0.08 -0.70
N THR A 99 0.62 -0.39 0.12
CA THR A 99 1.78 0.47 0.35
C THR A 99 3.05 -0.25 -0.07
N CYS A 100 3.82 0.32 -0.99
CA CYS A 100 5.10 -0.20 -1.44
C CYS A 100 6.28 0.69 -1.01
N PHE A 101 7.38 0.05 -0.64
CA PHE A 101 8.65 0.65 -0.21
C PHE A 101 9.80 0.13 -1.09
N GLY A 102 10.83 0.96 -1.27
CA GLY A 102 12.01 0.60 -2.05
C GLY A 102 11.79 0.83 -3.53
N GLU A 103 12.05 -0.16 -4.39
CA GLU A 103 11.73 -0.01 -5.82
C GLU A 103 10.23 -0.10 -6.07
N PHE A 104 9.68 0.89 -6.79
CA PHE A 104 8.25 1.00 -7.06
C PHE A 104 7.82 0.34 -8.36
N ALA A 105 8.74 -0.27 -9.12
CA ALA A 105 8.42 -0.96 -10.36
C ALA A 105 7.24 -1.96 -10.25
N PRO A 106 7.12 -2.80 -9.20
CA PRO A 106 5.99 -3.73 -9.11
C PRO A 106 4.69 -3.08 -8.62
N PHE A 107 4.70 -1.82 -8.18
CA PHE A 107 3.51 -1.16 -7.65
C PHE A 107 2.39 -1.09 -8.68
N ASP A 108 2.68 -0.58 -9.89
CA ASP A 108 1.66 -0.40 -10.93
C ASP A 108 1.13 -1.76 -11.42
N GLU A 109 1.98 -2.79 -11.47
CA GLU A 109 1.57 -4.16 -11.81
C GLU A 109 0.60 -4.72 -10.76
N ILE A 110 0.95 -4.65 -9.47
CA ILE A 110 0.09 -5.14 -8.38
C ILE A 110 -1.21 -4.33 -8.29
N ALA A 111 -1.12 -3.00 -8.37
CA ALA A 111 -2.28 -2.13 -8.39
C ALA A 111 -3.21 -2.46 -9.58
N GLY A 112 -2.64 -2.79 -10.74
CA GLY A 112 -3.41 -3.24 -11.91
C GLY A 112 -4.14 -4.57 -11.68
N THR A 113 -3.60 -5.47 -10.85
CA THR A 113 -4.28 -6.73 -10.49
C THR A 113 -5.42 -6.57 -9.49
N LEU A 114 -5.63 -5.38 -8.91
CA LEU A 114 -6.76 -5.11 -8.02
C LEU A 114 -8.06 -5.06 -8.83
N GLY A 115 -8.57 -6.24 -9.15
CA GLY A 115 -9.87 -6.44 -9.75
C GLY A 115 -10.95 -6.49 -8.68
N ALA A 116 -11.72 -5.42 -8.53
CA ALA A 116 -13.06 -5.54 -7.97
C ALA A 116 -13.84 -6.45 -8.91
N THR A 117 -14.19 -7.64 -8.43
CA THR A 117 -15.06 -8.57 -9.15
C THR A 117 -16.23 -8.90 -8.24
N GLU A 118 -17.41 -8.90 -8.87
CA GLU A 118 -18.77 -9.00 -8.30
C GLU A 118 -18.95 -10.06 -7.22
#